data_AF-A0A164YYH2-F1
#
_entry.id   AF-A0A164YYH2-F1
#
_cell.length_a   1.000
_cell.length_b   1.000
_cell.length_c   1.000
_cell.angle_alpha   90.00
_cell.angle_beta   90.00
_cell.angle_gamma   90.00
#
_symmetry.space_group_name_H-M   'P 1'
#
loop_
_entity.id
_entity.type
_entity.pdbx_description
1 polymer ?
#
loop_
_entity_poly.entity_id
_entity_poly.type
_entity_poly.pdbx_seq_one_letter_code
_entity_poly.pdbx_strand_id
1 'polypeptide(L)'
;PTLVQAGNILSTGEDFTSNGPLTSFIAQVLCDIGGCGLNGEGCTLVEGDLTNEGNSAADISLVPPHVFSVTSGFGYFNGCDGTGEDCTSADCPGAFTDATNGAIVSCTAPNVDLAITFCD
;
A
#
# COMPACT_ATOMS: atom_id res chain seq x y z
N PRO A 1 4.39 3.46 10.86
CA PRO A 1 4.23 3.29 9.39
C PRO A 1 4.83 4.50 8.69
N THR A 2 5.19 4.39 7.42
CA THR A 2 5.81 5.45 6.64
C THR A 2 5.19 5.44 5.25
N LEU A 3 4.62 6.57 4.86
CA LEU A 3 4.15 6.85 3.50
C LEU A 3 5.26 7.57 2.75
N VAL A 4 5.64 7.04 1.59
CA VAL A 4 6.72 7.53 0.75
C VAL A 4 6.18 7.76 -0.67
N GLN A 5 6.61 8.83 -1.31
CA GLN A 5 6.38 9.07 -2.73
C GLN A 5 7.65 9.61 -3.38
N ALA A 6 8.11 8.95 -4.46
CA ALA A 6 9.32 9.34 -5.18
C ALA A 6 10.55 9.56 -4.26
N GLY A 7 10.70 8.71 -3.22
CA GLY A 7 11.79 8.79 -2.24
C GLY A 7 11.62 9.85 -1.14
N ASN A 8 10.52 10.61 -1.13
CA ASN A 8 10.21 11.59 -0.09
C ASN A 8 9.22 10.99 0.92
N ILE A 9 9.53 11.11 2.21
CA ILE A 9 8.61 10.74 3.28
C ILE A 9 7.50 11.79 3.35
N LEU A 10 6.26 11.37 3.12
CA LEU A 10 5.06 12.22 3.17
C LEU A 10 4.37 12.18 4.54
N SER A 11 4.36 11.00 5.18
CA SER A 11 3.80 10.80 6.52
C SER A 11 4.54 9.67 7.24
N THR A 12 4.54 9.73 8.58
CA THR A 12 5.07 8.69 9.48
C THR A 12 3.99 8.07 10.38
N GLY A 13 2.74 8.07 9.90
CA GLY A 13 1.61 7.40 10.56
C GLY A 13 0.43 8.31 10.92
N GLU A 14 0.53 9.60 10.63
CA GLU A 14 -0.60 10.53 10.71
C GLU A 14 -1.37 10.55 9.38
N ASP A 15 -2.61 11.01 9.42
CA ASP A 15 -3.42 11.23 8.22
C ASP A 15 -2.70 12.16 7.24
N PHE A 16 -2.70 11.77 5.97
CA PHE A 16 -2.09 12.55 4.89
C PHE A 16 -3.15 12.91 3.85
N THR A 17 -3.24 14.19 3.52
CA THR A 17 -4.12 14.69 2.45
C THR A 17 -3.28 15.26 1.33
N SER A 18 -3.44 14.71 0.13
CA SER A 18 -2.86 15.27 -1.09
C SER A 18 -3.82 16.28 -1.72
N ASN A 19 -3.31 17.44 -2.16
CA ASN A 19 -4.08 18.44 -2.92
C ASN A 19 -4.12 18.14 -4.44
N GLY A 20 -3.93 16.89 -4.82
CA GLY A 20 -3.81 16.40 -6.20
C GLY A 20 -3.68 14.87 -6.22
N PRO A 21 -3.54 14.26 -7.41
CA PRO A 21 -3.36 12.82 -7.51
C PRO A 21 -2.09 12.40 -6.76
N LEU A 22 -2.17 11.27 -6.06
CA LEU A 22 -1.06 10.66 -5.36
C LEU A 22 -0.66 9.41 -6.14
N THR A 23 0.28 9.55 -7.07
CA THR A 23 0.74 8.44 -7.92
C THR A 23 2.00 7.78 -7.38
N SER A 24 2.11 6.47 -7.58
CA SER A 24 3.26 5.64 -7.20
C SER A 24 3.66 5.85 -5.74
N PHE A 25 2.66 5.87 -4.85
CA PHE A 25 2.93 5.92 -3.42
C PHE A 25 3.29 4.54 -2.92
N ILE A 26 4.05 4.52 -1.83
CA ILE A 26 4.45 3.34 -1.10
C ILE A 26 4.13 3.58 0.36
N ALA A 27 3.48 2.61 1.01
CA ALA A 27 3.28 2.59 2.45
C ALA A 27 3.84 1.30 3.04
N GLN A 28 4.57 1.45 4.14
CA GLN A 28 5.28 0.35 4.80
C GLN A 28 5.47 0.63 6.29
N VAL A 29 5.77 -0.40 7.08
CA VAL A 29 6.22 -0.23 8.47
C VAL A 29 7.72 -0.46 8.54
N LEU A 30 8.47 0.61 8.84
CA LEU A 30 9.86 0.52 9.25
C LEU A 30 9.92 -0.23 10.59
N CYS A 31 10.23 -1.53 10.58
CA CYS A 31 10.41 -2.30 11.81
C CYS A 31 11.85 -2.12 12.34
N ASP A 32 11.99 -1.80 13.63
CA ASP A 32 13.25 -1.49 14.35
C ASP A 32 14.24 -2.66 14.49
N ILE A 33 14.14 -3.71 13.66
CA ILE A 33 15.05 -4.86 13.70
C ILE A 33 15.58 -5.13 12.28
N GLY A 34 16.52 -4.29 11.82
CA GLY A 34 17.26 -4.52 10.58
C GLY A 34 16.86 -3.66 9.37
N GLY A 35 15.79 -2.86 9.48
CA GLY A 35 15.46 -1.73 8.60
C GLY A 35 14.89 -2.12 7.24
N CYS A 36 13.63 -1.75 6.99
CA CYS A 36 13.14 -1.70 5.61
C CYS A 36 13.88 -0.58 4.87
N GLY A 37 14.21 -0.80 3.61
CA GLY A 37 14.68 0.29 2.75
C GLY A 37 13.56 1.31 2.49
N LEU A 38 13.93 2.51 2.02
CA LEU A 38 12.94 3.55 1.73
C LEU A 38 11.98 3.16 0.59
N ASN A 39 12.36 2.19 -0.25
CA ASN A 39 11.48 1.63 -1.28
C ASN A 39 10.81 0.33 -0.83
N GLY A 40 10.91 -0.04 0.46
CA GLY A 40 10.31 -1.23 1.03
C GLY A 40 11.08 -2.52 0.85
N GLU A 41 12.35 -2.42 0.53
CA GLU A 41 13.24 -3.58 0.54
C GLU A 41 13.21 -4.24 1.93
N GLY A 42 12.93 -5.54 1.98
CA GLY A 42 12.89 -6.31 3.22
C GLY A 42 11.57 -6.26 4.00
N CYS A 43 10.51 -5.61 3.48
CA CYS A 43 9.24 -5.47 4.19
C CYS A 43 8.01 -5.62 3.29
N THR A 44 6.84 -5.84 3.92
CA THR A 44 5.55 -5.85 3.23
C THR A 44 5.27 -4.47 2.66
N LEU A 45 5.04 -4.39 1.35
CA LEU A 45 4.82 -3.15 0.62
C LEU A 45 3.34 -3.01 0.27
N VAL A 46 2.73 -1.87 0.61
CA VAL A 46 1.44 -1.46 0.02
C VAL A 46 1.76 -0.35 -0.98
N GLU A 47 1.39 -0.53 -2.23
CA GLU A 47 1.66 0.43 -3.30
C GLU A 47 0.41 0.76 -4.11
N GLY A 48 0.44 1.90 -4.81
CA GLY A 48 -0.68 2.27 -5.65
C GLY A 48 -0.66 3.71 -6.17
N ASP A 49 -1.80 4.05 -6.77
CA ASP A 49 -2.13 5.35 -7.35
C ASP A 49 -3.53 5.78 -6.88
N LEU A 50 -3.64 6.98 -6.32
CA LEU A 50 -4.91 7.66 -6.06
C LEU A 50 -5.10 8.81 -7.04
N THR A 51 -6.25 8.83 -7.71
CA THR A 51 -6.54 9.75 -8.82
C THR A 51 -7.83 10.54 -8.57
N ASN A 52 -7.83 11.79 -9.01
CA ASN A 52 -9.01 12.66 -8.85
C ASN A 52 -10.13 12.32 -9.85
N GLU A 53 -9.80 11.65 -10.95
CA GLU A 53 -10.72 11.28 -12.03
C GLU A 53 -11.30 9.87 -11.85
N GLY A 54 -10.81 9.12 -10.85
CA GLY A 54 -11.12 7.70 -10.63
C GLY A 54 -10.17 6.76 -11.35
N ASN A 55 -10.40 5.45 -11.19
CA ASN A 55 -9.44 4.39 -11.51
C ASN A 55 -8.20 4.46 -10.62
N SER A 56 -8.42 4.77 -9.34
CA SER A 56 -7.39 4.55 -8.33
C SER A 56 -7.13 3.06 -8.23
N ALA A 57 -5.89 2.67 -7.95
CA ALA A 57 -5.49 1.28 -7.85
C ALA A 57 -4.50 1.12 -6.71
N ALA A 58 -4.59 0.03 -5.98
CA ALA A 58 -3.64 -0.32 -4.94
C ALA A 58 -3.47 -1.85 -4.91
N ASP A 59 -2.31 -2.28 -4.44
CA ASP A 59 -1.98 -3.67 -4.25
C ASP A 59 -0.94 -3.84 -3.13
N ILE A 60 -0.70 -5.10 -2.77
CA ILE A 60 0.31 -5.50 -1.81
C ILE A 60 1.38 -6.29 -2.54
N SER A 61 2.64 -5.90 -2.38
CA SER A 61 3.77 -6.51 -3.07
C SER A 61 4.76 -7.13 -2.09
N LEU A 62 5.06 -8.39 -2.35
CA LEU A 62 6.03 -9.27 -1.70
C LEU A 62 7.02 -9.82 -2.75
N VAL A 63 7.12 -9.18 -3.93
CA VAL A 63 8.05 -9.56 -4.98
C VAL A 63 9.47 -9.18 -4.52
N PRO A 64 10.46 -10.10 -4.55
CA PRO A 64 11.81 -9.79 -4.10
C PRO A 64 12.37 -8.50 -4.76
N PRO A 65 12.93 -7.56 -3.98
CA PRO A 65 13.42 -7.70 -2.60
C PRO A 65 12.39 -7.45 -1.47
N HIS A 66 11.12 -7.26 -1.78
CA HIS A 66 10.04 -7.15 -0.79
C HIS A 66 9.72 -8.52 -0.20
N VAL A 67 9.47 -8.59 1.10
CA VAL A 67 9.17 -9.84 1.81
C VAL A 67 8.16 -9.56 2.91
N PHE A 68 7.36 -10.56 3.26
CA PHE A 68 6.40 -10.41 4.35
C PHE A 68 7.13 -10.11 5.67
N SER A 69 6.80 -8.98 6.29
CA SER A 69 7.37 -8.55 7.58
C SER A 69 6.32 -8.42 8.68
N VAL A 70 5.24 -7.71 8.38
CA VAL A 70 4.08 -7.51 9.26
C VAL A 70 2.80 -7.76 8.46
N THR A 71 1.72 -8.03 9.19
CA THR A 71 0.37 -7.99 8.61
C THR A 71 0.10 -6.58 8.09
N SER A 72 -0.40 -6.50 6.87
CA SER A 72 -0.68 -5.23 6.21
C SER A 72 -1.95 -5.38 5.40
N GLY A 73 -2.80 -4.36 5.44
CA GLY A 73 -4.02 -4.30 4.66
C GLY A 73 -4.27 -2.90 4.15
N PHE A 74 -5.12 -2.81 3.12
CA PHE A 74 -5.68 -1.54 2.71
C PHE A 74 -7.15 -1.68 2.37
N GLY A 75 -7.91 -0.60 2.52
CA GLY A 75 -9.31 -0.53 2.14
C GLY A 75 -9.68 0.85 1.64
N TYR A 76 -10.37 0.89 0.50
CA TYR A 76 -10.97 2.12 0.02
C TYR A 76 -12.13 2.55 0.91
N PHE A 77 -12.25 3.85 1.11
CA PHE A 77 -13.40 4.49 1.72
C PHE A 77 -13.71 5.81 1.02
N ASN A 78 -14.90 6.38 1.28
CA ASN A 78 -15.39 7.55 0.55
C ASN A 78 -15.44 7.29 -0.98
N GLY A 79 -15.72 6.04 -1.34
CA GLY A 79 -15.71 5.51 -2.70
C GLY A 79 -15.19 4.06 -2.73
N CYS A 80 -15.92 3.16 -3.39
CA CYS A 80 -15.63 1.71 -3.39
C CYS A 80 -15.48 1.09 -1.99
N ASP A 81 -16.22 1.60 -1.01
CA ASP A 81 -16.13 1.22 0.40
C ASP A 81 -16.12 -0.29 0.62
N GLY A 82 -15.16 -0.77 1.42
CA GLY A 82 -15.00 -2.19 1.74
C GLY A 82 -14.27 -3.00 0.65
N THR A 83 -13.85 -2.36 -0.44
CA THR A 83 -12.95 -2.96 -1.43
C THR A 83 -11.52 -2.74 -0.98
N GLY A 84 -10.71 -3.79 -0.95
CA GLY A 84 -9.36 -3.75 -0.40
C GLY A 84 -8.70 -5.12 -0.46
N GLU A 85 -7.50 -5.20 0.09
CA GLU A 85 -6.77 -6.46 0.29
C GLU A 85 -6.23 -6.49 1.71
N ASP A 86 -6.22 -7.67 2.31
CA ASP A 86 -5.73 -7.87 3.67
C ASP A 86 -4.78 -9.07 3.73
N CYS A 87 -3.55 -8.79 4.16
CA CYS A 87 -2.42 -9.67 4.05
C CYS A 87 -1.90 -10.06 5.43
N THR A 88 -2.44 -11.16 5.95
CA THR A 88 -2.18 -11.63 7.32
C THR A 88 -1.05 -12.66 7.43
N SER A 89 -0.47 -13.09 6.31
CA SER A 89 0.65 -14.05 6.28
C SER A 89 1.49 -13.92 5.00
N ALA A 90 2.64 -14.62 4.94
CA ALA A 90 3.49 -14.65 3.75
C ALA A 90 2.84 -15.32 2.52
N ASP A 91 1.83 -16.16 2.73
CA ASP A 91 1.09 -16.89 1.67
C ASP A 91 -0.20 -16.15 1.24
N CYS A 92 -0.22 -14.84 1.46
CA CYS A 92 -1.33 -13.95 1.17
C CYS A 92 -1.76 -14.02 -0.31
N PRO A 93 -2.97 -14.51 -0.60
CA PRO A 93 -3.37 -14.88 -1.95
C PRO A 93 -3.56 -13.69 -2.89
N GLY A 94 -3.82 -12.49 -2.38
CA GLY A 94 -3.94 -11.27 -3.20
C GLY A 94 -2.65 -10.47 -3.35
N ALA A 95 -1.60 -10.79 -2.58
CA ALA A 95 -0.32 -10.10 -2.72
C ALA A 95 0.48 -10.63 -3.90
N PHE A 96 1.18 -9.72 -4.59
CA PHE A 96 2.15 -10.08 -5.61
C PHE A 96 3.37 -10.74 -4.95
N THR A 97 3.61 -12.02 -5.19
CA THR A 97 4.88 -12.70 -4.85
C THR A 97 5.74 -12.95 -6.10
N ASP A 98 5.15 -12.80 -7.28
CA ASP A 98 5.81 -12.61 -8.57
C ASP A 98 5.07 -11.55 -9.40
N ALA A 99 5.55 -11.22 -10.60
CA ALA A 99 4.97 -10.17 -11.44
C ALA A 99 3.58 -10.51 -12.06
N THR A 100 2.99 -11.67 -11.75
CA THR A 100 1.82 -12.21 -12.45
C THR A 100 0.72 -12.77 -11.55
N ASN A 101 0.96 -12.90 -10.24
CA ASN A 101 0.11 -13.69 -9.36
C ASN A 101 -0.69 -12.91 -8.29
N GLY A 102 -0.50 -11.60 -8.17
CA GLY A 102 -1.24 -10.76 -7.23
C GLY A 102 -2.50 -10.14 -7.82
N ALA A 103 -3.21 -9.39 -6.97
CA ALA A 103 -4.45 -8.69 -7.30
C ALA A 103 -4.25 -7.18 -7.23
N ILE A 104 -4.49 -6.50 -8.35
CA ILE A 104 -4.62 -5.04 -8.37
C ILE A 104 -6.06 -4.71 -8.02
N VAL A 105 -6.26 -4.14 -6.83
CA VAL A 105 -7.57 -3.72 -6.37
C VAL A 105 -7.80 -2.30 -6.87
N SER A 106 -8.77 -2.14 -7.76
CA SER A 106 -9.06 -0.87 -8.41
C SER A 106 -10.41 -0.31 -7.97
N CYS A 107 -10.46 1.01 -7.87
CA CYS A 107 -11.66 1.78 -7.60
C CYS A 107 -11.92 2.81 -8.69
N THR A 108 -13.08 2.72 -9.33
CA THR A 108 -13.49 3.62 -10.42
C THR A 108 -14.07 4.95 -9.93
N ALA A 109 -14.35 5.10 -8.63
CA ALA A 109 -14.87 6.34 -8.09
C ALA A 109 -13.78 7.44 -8.06
N PRO A 110 -14.14 8.71 -8.33
CA PRO A 110 -13.19 9.81 -8.26
C PRO A 110 -12.95 10.27 -6.81
N ASN A 111 -11.73 10.75 -6.52
CA ASN A 111 -11.36 11.31 -5.22
C ASN A 111 -11.64 10.36 -4.05
N VAL A 112 -11.29 9.07 -4.22
CA VAL A 112 -11.42 8.09 -3.13
C VAL A 112 -10.32 8.25 -2.10
N ASP A 113 -10.63 7.82 -0.89
CA ASP A 113 -9.69 7.75 0.19
C ASP A 113 -9.24 6.29 0.38
N LEU A 114 -8.05 6.10 0.96
CA LEU A 114 -7.46 4.79 1.20
C LEU A 114 -6.98 4.71 2.66
N ALA A 115 -7.52 3.76 3.40
CA ALA A 115 -7.05 3.42 4.74
C ALA A 115 -6.05 2.28 4.62
N ILE A 116 -4.87 2.41 5.24
CA ILE A 116 -3.84 1.38 5.24
C ILE A 116 -3.58 0.98 6.69
N THR A 117 -3.76 -0.31 6.99
CA THR A 117 -3.57 -0.91 8.31
C THR A 117 -2.31 -1.74 8.33
N PHE A 118 -1.66 -1.77 9.49
CA PHE A 118 -0.48 -2.58 9.73
C PHE A 118 -0.54 -3.17 11.13
N CYS A 119 -0.01 -4.39 11.31
CA CYS A 119 0.04 -5.10 12.59
C CYS A 119 -1.35 -5.32 13.22
N ASP A 120 -2.35 -5.67 12.42
CA ASP A 120 -3.68 -6.11 12.87
C ASP A 120 -3.76 -7.59 13.25
#